data_AF-A0A7K0UZ37-F1
#
_entry.id   AF-A0A7K0UZ37-F1
#
_cell.length_a   1.000
_cell.length_b   1.000
_cell.length_c   1.000
_cell.angle_alpha   90.00
_cell.angle_beta   90.00
_cell.angle_gamma   90.00
#
_symmetry.space_group_name_H-M   'P 1'
#
loop_
_entity.id
_entity.type
_entity.pdbx_description
1 polymer ?
#
loop_
_entity_poly.entity_id
_entity_poly.type
_entity_poly.pdbx_seq_one_letter_code
_entity_poly.pdbx_strand_id
1 'polypeptide(L)' 'MASVVFENASRVYPGTTKPAVDKLNLTINDGEFLVL' A
#
# COMPACT_ATOMS: atom_id res chain seq x y z
N MET A 1 -20.00 -3.30 2.79
CA MET A 1 -19.10 -2.16 3.06
C MET A 1 -17.91 -2.71 3.82
N ALA A 2 -16.69 -2.41 3.37
CA ALA A 2 -15.46 -3.11 3.78
C ALA A 2 -14.28 -2.13 3.84
N SER A 3 -13.44 -2.27 4.87
CA SER A 3 -12.18 -1.55 4.96
C SER A 3 -11.12 -2.20 4.06
N VAL A 4 -10.17 -1.40 3.59
CA VAL A 4 -9.00 -1.86 2.83
C VAL A 4 -7.77 -1.69 3.71
N VAL A 5 -7.02 -2.77 3.90
CA VAL A 5 -5.82 -2.77 4.74
C VAL A 5 -4.62 -3.21 3.92
N PHE A 6 -3.58 -2.38 3.91
CA PHE A 6 -2.23 -2.72 3.47
C PHE A 6 -1.37 -2.94 4.71
N GLU A 7 -0.86 -4.15 4.88
CA GLU A 7 0.06 -4.51 5.98
C GLU A 7 1.44 -4.81 5.41
N ASN A 8 2.43 -3.97 5.77
CA ASN A 8 3.82 -4.06 5.31
C ASN A 8 3.95 -4.32 3.80
N ALA A 9 3.09 -3.71 2.99
CA ALA A 9 3.05 -3.94 1.56
C ALA A 9 4.30 -3.35 0.88
N SER A 10 5.01 -4.18 0.12
CA SER A 10 6.19 -3.75 -0.64
C SER A 10 6.05 -4.10 -2.12
N ARG A 11 6.59 -3.24 -2.98
CA ARG A 11 6.64 -3.46 -4.43
C ARG A 11 8.06 -3.24 -4.95
N VAL A 12 8.61 -4.26 -5.58
CA VAL A 12 9.88 -4.20 -6.32
C VAL A 12 9.58 -4.43 -7.80
N TYR A 13 10.14 -3.59 -8.67
CA TYR A 13 10.03 -3.77 -10.11
C TYR A 13 11.26 -4.52 -10.65
N PRO A 14 11.13 -5.26 -11.77
CA PRO A 14 12.28 -5.88 -12.41
C PRO A 14 13.37 -4.86 -12.77
N GLY A 15 14.63 -5.22 -12.57
CA GLY A 15 15.77 -4.35 -12.91
C GLY A 15 16.20 -3.35 -11.83
N THR A 16 15.53 -3.31 -10.68
CA THR A 16 15.98 -2.55 -9.50
C THR A 16 16.12 -3.46 -8.28
N THR A 17 17.14 -3.21 -7.46
CA THR A 17 17.30 -3.85 -6.15
C THR A 17 16.62 -3.07 -5.02
N LYS A 18 16.30 -1.79 -5.28
CA LYS A 18 15.59 -0.93 -4.33
C LYS A 18 14.07 -1.08 -4.54
N PRO A 19 13.28 -1.33 -3.47
CA PRO A 19 11.83 -1.32 -3.55
C PRO A 19 11.29 0.06 -3.96
N ALA A 20 10.29 0.06 -4.84
CA ALA A 20 9.55 1.25 -5.23
C ALA A 20 8.49 1.64 -4.17
N VAL A 21 7.94 0.64 -3.49
CA VAL A 21 7.15 0.82 -2.26
C VAL A 21 7.77 -0.09 -1.21
N ASP A 22 8.12 0.45 -0.04
CA ASP A 22 8.76 -0.30 1.05
C ASP A 22 7.90 -0.24 2.31
N LYS A 23 7.38 -1.39 2.75
CA LYS A 23 6.62 -1.59 3.98
C LYS A 23 5.51 -0.55 4.19
N LEU A 24 4.68 -0.33 3.17
CA LEU A 24 3.50 0.51 3.27
C LEU A 24 2.51 -0.11 4.26
N ASN A 25 2.16 0.66 5.29
CA ASN A 25 1.12 0.34 6.24
C ASN A 25 0.03 1.41 6.11
N LEU A 26 -1.15 1.01 5.66
CA LEU A 26 -2.26 1.92 5.38
C LEU A 26 -3.59 1.22 5.67
N THR A 27 -4.47 1.90 6.39
CA THR A 27 -5.85 1.47 6.61
C THR A 27 -6.77 2.52 6.01
N ILE A 28 -7.61 2.10 5.07
CA ILE A 28 -8.66 2.93 4.49
C ILE A 28 -9.97 2.44 5.08
N ASN A 29 -10.62 3.32 5.85
CA ASN A 29 -11.86 2.99 6.52
C ASN A 29 -13.02 2.96 5.54
N ASP A 30 -14.10 2.34 5.97
CA ASP A 30 -15.32 2.29 5.17
C ASP A 30 -15.86 3.70 4.90
N GLY A 31 -16.11 4.02 3.62
CA GLY A 31 -16.54 5.34 3.18
C GLY A 31 -15.43 6.41 3.11
N GLU A 32 -14.17 6.05 3.40
CA GLU A 32 -13.04 6.95 3.28
C GLU A 32 -12.58 7.09 1.82
N PHE A 33 -12.33 8.32 1.38
CA PHE A 33 -11.85 8.62 0.04
C PHE A 33 -10.40 9.11 0.11
N LEU A 34 -9.47 8.29 -0.38
CA LEU A 34 -8.03 8.54 -0.38
C LEU A 34 -7.50 8.63 -1.81
N VAL A 35 -6.59 9.58 -2.06
CA VAL A 35 -5.83 9.72 -3.31
C VAL A 35 -4.35 9.84 -2.97
N LEU A 36 -3.51 9.07 -3.65
CA LEU A 36 -2.08 8.93 -3.37
C LEU A 36 -1.27 8.80 -4.66
#